data_AF-A0A938BFI2-F1
#
_entry.id   AF-A0A938BFI2-F1
#
_cell.length_a   1.000
_cell.length_b   1.000
_cell.length_c   1.000
_cell.angle_alpha   90.00
_cell.angle_beta   90.00
_cell.angle_gamma   90.00
#
_symmetry.space_group_name_H-M   'P 1'
#
loop_
_entity.id
_entity.type
_entity.pdbx_description
1 polymer ?
#
loop_
_entity_poly.entity_id
_entity_poly.type
_entity_poly.pdbx_seq_one_letter_code
_entity_poly.pdbx_strand_id
1 'polypeptide(L)'
;MNDYGLGSTASDTTKIPHYYGNYVRMIFIAAAVLSAFSIPIWGDVLPIGTMPQIIGIVILVVLAGLTNPHGTTVLWVNAIVAGLGIILIENAAITLYSIDEVPIFLAREIIVLLLLVAMYFSIKTVRAMATHQIGHTMDVGEFDTPEEEKQDDE
;
A
#
# COMPACT_ATOMS: atom_id res chain seq x y z
N MET A 1 0.13 41.43 -31.70
CA MET A 1 1.45 40.78 -31.57
C MET A 1 1.20 39.54 -30.73
N ASN A 2 1.15 38.38 -31.38
CA ASN A 2 0.97 37.09 -30.72
C ASN A 2 2.22 36.78 -29.89
N ASP A 3 2.06 36.22 -28.69
CA ASP A 3 2.87 35.06 -28.33
C ASP A 3 2.10 34.14 -27.38
N TYR A 4 2.41 32.87 -27.50
CA TYR A 4 1.58 31.71 -27.33
C TYR A 4 1.52 31.24 -25.87
N GLY A 5 0.46 30.50 -25.56
CA GLY A 5 0.29 29.79 -24.31
C GLY A 5 1.54 29.00 -23.94
N LEU A 6 2.04 29.27 -22.75
CA LEU A 6 2.94 28.37 -22.05
C LEU A 6 2.11 27.16 -21.61
N GLY A 7 1.98 26.23 -22.55
CA GLY A 7 1.58 24.87 -22.25
C GLY A 7 2.46 24.37 -21.10
N SER A 8 1.81 24.09 -19.99
CA SER A 8 2.38 23.41 -18.83
C SER A 8 2.88 22.03 -19.27
N THR A 9 4.13 21.97 -19.74
CA THR A 9 4.86 20.75 -20.11
C THR A 9 5.79 20.29 -18.98
N ALA A 10 5.43 20.56 -17.73
CA ALA A 10 5.94 19.77 -16.63
C ALA A 10 5.03 18.54 -16.52
N SER A 11 5.58 17.35 -16.76
CA SER A 11 4.94 16.08 -16.46
C SER A 11 4.65 16.01 -14.96
N ASP A 12 3.57 16.65 -14.53
CA ASP A 12 3.03 16.46 -13.19
C ASP A 12 2.53 15.02 -13.19
N THR A 13 3.34 14.11 -12.65
CA THR A 13 2.98 12.72 -12.42
C THR A 13 1.71 12.76 -11.62
N THR A 14 0.58 12.66 -12.31
CA THR A 14 -0.73 13.08 -11.81
C THR A 14 -1.03 12.20 -10.60
N LYS A 15 -0.72 12.71 -9.40
CA LYS A 15 -0.94 11.98 -8.17
C LYS A 15 -2.43 11.90 -8.03
N ILE A 16 -3.01 10.75 -8.37
CA ILE A 16 -4.44 10.53 -8.23
C ILE A 16 -4.79 10.82 -6.77
N PRO A 17 -5.55 11.89 -6.49
CA PRO A 17 -5.90 12.24 -5.12
C PRO A 17 -6.52 11.04 -4.41
N HIS A 18 -6.15 10.85 -3.15
CA HIS A 18 -6.61 9.77 -2.29
C HIS A 18 -6.21 8.33 -2.72
N TYR A 19 -5.28 8.17 -3.67
CA TYR A 19 -4.66 6.88 -3.98
C TYR A 19 -3.32 6.70 -3.24
N TYR A 20 -3.24 5.68 -2.38
CA TYR A 20 -2.03 5.38 -1.59
C TYR A 20 -1.32 4.08 -2.01
N GLY A 21 -1.77 3.45 -3.11
CA GLY A 21 -1.22 2.17 -3.56
C GLY A 21 0.27 2.21 -3.88
N ASN A 22 0.82 3.35 -4.34
CA ASN A 22 2.27 3.49 -4.56
C ASN A 22 3.09 3.26 -3.29
N TYR A 23 2.60 3.70 -2.13
CA TYR A 23 3.27 3.45 -0.84
C TYR A 23 3.20 1.96 -0.49
N VAL A 24 2.04 1.32 -0.68
CA VAL A 24 1.87 -0.12 -0.45
C VAL A 24 2.88 -0.93 -1.28
N ARG A 25 3.08 -0.58 -2.56
CA ARG A 25 4.07 -1.22 -3.44
C ARG A 25 5.47 -1.16 -2.86
N MET A 26 5.92 0.05 -2.51
CA MET A 26 7.27 0.25 -1.97
C MET A 26 7.46 -0.51 -0.65
N ILE A 27 6.45 -0.50 0.22
CA ILE A 27 6.52 -1.16 1.52
C ILE A 27 6.53 -2.69 1.39
N PHE A 28 5.72 -3.26 0.50
CA PHE A 28 5.76 -4.71 0.24
C PHE A 28 7.10 -5.16 -0.33
N ILE A 29 7.69 -4.38 -1.25
CA ILE A 29 9.05 -4.65 -1.74
C ILE A 29 10.07 -4.55 -0.60
N ALA A 30 9.99 -3.52 0.23
CA ALA A 30 10.90 -3.35 1.36
C ALA A 30 10.80 -4.53 2.35
N ALA A 31 9.58 -4.94 2.71
CA ALA A 31 9.34 -6.09 3.58
C ALA A 31 9.85 -7.41 2.97
N ALA A 32 9.63 -7.62 1.67
CA ALA A 32 10.11 -8.78 0.94
C ALA A 32 11.65 -8.85 0.92
N VAL A 33 12.31 -7.72 0.62
CA VAL A 33 13.78 -7.61 0.64
C VAL A 33 14.31 -7.87 2.04
N LEU A 34 13.75 -7.21 3.06
CA LEU A 34 14.20 -7.40 4.44
C LEU A 34 14.06 -8.86 4.89
N SER A 35 12.94 -9.51 4.55
CA SER A 35 12.72 -10.92 4.84
C SER A 35 13.74 -11.82 4.12
N ALA A 36 14.00 -11.56 2.83
CA ALA A 36 14.94 -12.33 2.03
C ALA A 36 16.38 -12.23 2.53
N PHE A 37 16.80 -11.06 3.01
CA PHE A 37 18.12 -10.87 3.61
C PHE A 37 18.22 -11.42 5.03
N SER A 38 17.11 -11.44 5.78
CA SER A 38 17.11 -11.95 7.15
C SER A 38 17.40 -13.45 7.21
N ILE A 39 16.83 -14.22 6.27
CA ILE A 39 16.98 -15.68 6.19
C ILE A 39 18.46 -16.15 6.20
N PRO A 40 19.33 -15.72 5.26
CA PRO A 40 20.71 -16.20 5.21
C PRO A 40 21.62 -15.60 6.29
N ILE A 41 21.27 -14.45 6.86
CA ILE A 41 22.14 -13.73 7.81
C ILE A 41 21.82 -14.14 9.25
N TRP A 42 20.54 -14.18 9.62
CA TRP A 42 20.08 -14.37 11.00
C TRP A 42 19.22 -15.62 11.18
N GLY A 43 18.76 -16.25 10.10
CA GLY A 43 17.94 -17.44 10.13
C GLY A 43 16.46 -17.18 9.85
N ASP A 44 15.63 -18.18 10.15
CA ASP A 44 14.22 -18.21 9.76
C ASP A 44 13.37 -17.15 10.50
N VAL A 45 12.76 -16.25 9.73
CA VAL A 45 11.83 -15.22 10.22
C VAL A 45 10.55 -15.84 10.78
N LEU A 46 10.16 -17.03 10.32
CA LEU A 46 9.03 -17.79 10.84
C LEU A 46 9.47 -19.21 11.26
N PRO A 47 8.98 -19.76 12.40
CA PRO A 47 9.34 -21.09 12.89
C PRO A 47 8.62 -22.24 12.14
N ILE A 48 8.46 -22.12 10.83
CA ILE A 48 7.79 -23.08 9.95
C ILE A 48 8.70 -23.55 8.80
N GLY A 49 9.99 -23.22 8.90
CA GLY A 49 11.02 -23.51 7.90
C GLY A 49 11.12 -22.44 6.82
N THR A 50 12.17 -22.56 6.00
CA THR A 50 12.55 -21.55 5.02
C THR A 50 11.64 -21.50 3.79
N MET A 51 11.13 -22.65 3.32
CA MET A 51 10.36 -22.71 2.07
C MET A 51 9.05 -21.89 2.11
N PRO A 52 8.21 -21.97 3.17
CA PRO A 52 7.04 -21.10 3.29
C PRO A 52 7.39 -19.60 3.31
N GLN A 53 8.54 -19.22 3.88
CA GLN A 53 8.98 -17.83 3.90
C GLN A 53 9.37 -17.33 2.51
N ILE A 54 10.06 -18.15 1.71
CA ILE A 54 10.37 -17.85 0.30
C ILE A 54 9.08 -17.64 -0.49
N ILE A 55 8.07 -18.50 -0.29
CA ILE A 55 6.75 -18.33 -0.92
C ILE A 55 6.12 -17.00 -0.49
N GLY A 56 6.17 -16.67 0.80
CA GLY A 56 5.70 -15.38 1.32
C GLY A 56 6.38 -14.17 0.66
N ILE A 57 7.70 -14.22 0.49
CA ILE A 57 8.48 -13.19 -0.21
C ILE A 57 7.98 -13.02 -1.66
N VAL A 58 7.79 -14.12 -2.38
CA VAL A 58 7.29 -14.07 -3.77
C VAL A 58 5.87 -13.48 -3.81
N ILE A 59 4.99 -13.89 -2.89
CA ILE A 59 3.63 -13.34 -2.79
C ILE A 59 3.66 -11.83 -2.59
N LEU A 60 4.49 -11.31 -1.67
CA LEU A 60 4.62 -9.87 -1.43
C LEU A 60 5.07 -9.12 -2.69
N VAL A 61 6.06 -9.64 -3.42
CA VAL A 61 6.57 -9.03 -4.66
C VAL A 61 5.51 -9.04 -5.77
N VAL A 62 4.80 -10.16 -5.95
CA VAL A 62 3.72 -10.27 -6.95
C VAL A 62 2.62 -9.26 -6.64
N LEU A 63 2.18 -9.16 -5.39
CA LEU A 63 1.16 -8.21 -4.97
C LEU A 63 1.61 -6.76 -5.13
N ALA A 64 2.87 -6.44 -4.84
CA ALA A 64 3.44 -5.13 -5.14
C ALA A 64 3.44 -4.82 -6.66
N GLY A 65 3.63 -5.82 -7.52
CA GLY A 65 3.52 -5.66 -8.96
C GLY A 65 2.09 -5.43 -9.44
N LEU A 66 1.12 -6.15 -8.86
CA LEU A 66 -0.29 -6.09 -9.25
C LEU A 66 -1.03 -4.87 -8.72
N THR A 67 -0.51 -4.21 -7.68
CA THR A 67 -1.13 -3.05 -7.05
C THR A 67 -1.28 -1.90 -8.06
N ASN A 68 -2.53 -1.54 -8.35
CA ASN A 68 -2.87 -0.53 -9.36
C ASN A 68 -4.12 0.27 -8.92
N PRO A 69 -4.38 1.45 -9.51
CA PRO A 69 -5.49 2.31 -9.11
C PRO A 69 -6.88 1.85 -9.58
N HIS A 70 -6.96 0.87 -10.47
CA HIS A 70 -8.25 0.40 -11.03
C HIS A 70 -8.78 -0.87 -10.35
N GLY A 71 -7.90 -1.64 -9.68
CA GLY A 71 -8.21 -2.93 -9.08
C GLY A 71 -8.43 -2.84 -7.57
N THR A 72 -9.64 -2.46 -7.14
CA THR A 72 -10.07 -2.48 -5.73
C THR A 72 -9.81 -3.82 -5.05
N THR A 73 -10.06 -4.93 -5.76
CA THR A 73 -9.84 -6.30 -5.28
C THR A 73 -8.39 -6.54 -4.89
N VAL A 74 -7.43 -6.04 -5.66
CA VAL A 74 -6.00 -6.23 -5.36
C VAL A 74 -5.63 -5.53 -4.06
N LEU A 75 -6.18 -4.35 -3.80
CA LEU A 75 -5.93 -3.63 -2.55
C LEU A 75 -6.56 -4.32 -1.32
N TRP A 76 -7.73 -4.95 -1.48
CA TRP A 76 -8.28 -5.81 -0.45
C TRP A 76 -7.39 -7.01 -0.16
N VAL A 77 -6.90 -7.68 -1.20
CA VAL A 77 -5.95 -8.80 -1.05
C VAL A 77 -4.66 -8.33 -0.37
N ASN A 78 -4.12 -7.16 -0.73
CA ASN A 78 -2.97 -6.57 -0.05
C ASN A 78 -3.23 -6.38 1.45
N ALA A 79 -4.39 -5.81 1.82
CA ALA A 79 -4.74 -5.60 3.22
C ALA A 79 -4.83 -6.92 4.00
N ILE A 80 -5.43 -7.96 3.40
CA ILE A 80 -5.55 -9.29 4.00
C ILE A 80 -4.17 -9.94 4.16
N VAL A 81 -3.34 -9.93 3.12
CA VAL A 81 -2.01 -10.55 3.16
C VAL A 81 -1.09 -9.82 4.14
N ALA A 82 -1.15 -8.49 4.20
CA ALA A 82 -0.45 -7.72 5.22
C ALA A 82 -0.92 -8.10 6.63
N GLY A 83 -2.24 -8.19 6.85
CA GLY A 83 -2.83 -8.64 8.11
C GLY A 83 -2.38 -10.03 8.55
N LEU A 84 -2.39 -11.01 7.63
CA LEU A 84 -1.89 -12.37 7.90
C LEU A 84 -0.40 -12.37 8.20
N GLY A 85 0.39 -11.61 7.46
CA GLY A 85 1.83 -11.47 7.69
C GLY A 85 2.15 -10.88 9.07
N ILE A 86 1.40 -9.86 9.50
CA ILE A 86 1.51 -9.30 10.86
C ILE A 86 1.25 -10.38 11.90
N ILE A 87 0.11 -11.08 11.82
CA ILE A 87 -0.26 -12.11 12.80
C ILE A 87 0.80 -13.21 12.89
N LEU A 88 1.30 -13.69 11.75
CA LEU A 88 2.29 -14.77 11.71
C LEU A 88 3.65 -14.34 12.28
N ILE A 89 4.15 -13.18 11.85
CA ILE A 89 5.50 -12.72 12.21
C ILE A 89 5.53 -12.18 13.65
N GLU A 90 4.49 -11.45 14.07
CA GLU A 90 4.37 -10.97 15.45
C GLU A 90 4.28 -12.12 16.45
N ASN A 91 3.45 -13.13 16.13
CA ASN A 91 3.36 -14.31 16.98
C ASN A 91 4.70 -15.05 17.08
N ALA A 92 5.47 -15.11 15.98
CA ALA A 92 6.82 -15.65 16.00
C ALA A 92 7.78 -14.80 16.86
N ALA A 93 7.72 -13.47 16.77
CA ALA A 93 8.53 -12.55 17.57
C ALA A 93 8.26 -12.74 19.07
N ILE A 94 6.99 -12.81 19.47
CA ILE A 94 6.57 -13.03 20.86
C ILE A 94 7.00 -14.42 21.36
N THR A 95 6.74 -15.47 20.57
CA THR A 95 7.00 -16.86 20.98
C THR A 95 8.50 -17.13 21.13
N LEU A 96 9.32 -16.55 20.26
CA LEU A 96 10.76 -16.80 20.23
C LEU A 96 11.58 -15.73 20.97
N TYR A 97 10.93 -14.75 21.61
CA TYR A 97 11.60 -13.62 22.27
C TYR A 97 12.72 -14.02 23.24
N SER A 98 12.55 -15.14 23.96
CA SER A 98 13.55 -15.61 24.94
C SER A 98 14.64 -16.51 24.36
N ILE A 99 14.50 -16.93 23.11
CA ILE A 99 15.38 -17.90 22.44
C ILE A 99 16.24 -17.18 21.40
N ASP A 100 15.63 -16.24 20.68
CA ASP A 100 16.23 -15.63 19.52
C ASP A 100 17.24 -14.54 19.86
N GLU A 101 18.20 -14.38 18.96
CA GLU A 101 19.13 -13.27 19.04
C GLU A 101 18.43 -11.94 18.74
N VAL A 102 18.93 -10.86 19.36
CA VAL A 102 18.38 -9.51 19.18
C VAL A 102 18.22 -9.10 17.69
N PRO A 103 19.16 -9.42 16.77
CA PRO A 103 19.00 -9.02 15.37
C PRO A 103 17.79 -9.62 14.65
N ILE A 104 17.50 -10.92 14.86
CA ILE A 104 16.34 -11.56 14.20
C ILE A 104 15.03 -11.07 14.81
N PHE A 105 15.01 -10.83 16.12
CA PHE A 105 13.88 -10.20 16.79
C PHE A 105 13.59 -8.82 16.19
N LEU A 106 14.60 -7.96 16.07
CA LEU A 106 14.45 -6.64 15.44
C LEU A 106 14.03 -6.72 13.98
N ALA A 107 14.53 -7.70 13.21
CA ALA A 107 14.11 -7.91 11.84
C ALA A 107 12.60 -8.22 11.76
N ARG A 108 12.07 -9.07 12.64
CA ARG A 108 10.62 -9.35 12.71
C ARG A 108 9.81 -8.11 13.04
N GLU A 109 10.21 -7.35 14.06
CA GLU A 109 9.52 -6.11 14.47
C GLU A 109 9.47 -5.09 13.32
N ILE A 110 10.59 -4.89 12.62
CA ILE A 110 10.64 -3.96 11.47
C ILE A 110 9.71 -4.46 10.35
N ILE A 111 9.70 -5.76 10.05
CA ILE A 111 8.81 -6.33 9.03
C ILE A 111 7.35 -6.13 9.43
N VAL A 112 6.99 -6.39 10.69
CA VAL A 112 5.63 -6.18 11.21
C VAL A 112 5.21 -4.71 11.07
N LEU A 113 6.06 -3.77 11.44
CA LEU A 113 5.79 -2.34 11.30
C LEU A 113 5.57 -1.95 9.83
N LEU A 114 6.39 -2.46 8.91
CA LEU A 114 6.19 -2.25 7.47
C LEU A 114 4.82 -2.80 7.04
N LEU A 115 4.47 -4.03 7.42
CA LEU A 115 3.20 -4.63 7.06
C LEU A 115 1.99 -3.89 7.66
N LEU A 116 2.11 -3.35 8.89
CA LEU A 116 1.08 -2.50 9.51
C LEU A 116 0.82 -1.24 8.68
N VAL A 117 1.89 -0.56 8.24
CA VAL A 117 1.77 0.64 7.40
C VAL A 117 1.19 0.28 6.03
N ALA A 118 1.59 -0.84 5.44
CA ALA A 118 1.02 -1.32 4.17
C ALA A 118 -0.47 -1.66 4.29
N MET A 119 -0.88 -2.33 5.37
CA MET A 119 -2.28 -2.63 5.67
C MET A 119 -3.10 -1.34 5.80
N TYR A 120 -2.60 -0.37 6.58
CA TYR A 120 -3.24 0.93 6.75
C TYR A 120 -3.47 1.66 5.42
N PHE A 121 -2.44 1.79 4.58
CA PHE A 121 -2.58 2.47 3.28
C PHE A 121 -3.46 1.70 2.29
N SER A 122 -3.45 0.37 2.35
CA SER A 122 -4.33 -0.46 1.52
C SER A 122 -5.79 -0.19 1.87
N ILE A 123 -6.15 -0.22 3.17
CA ILE A 123 -7.51 0.09 3.66
C ILE A 123 -7.89 1.53 3.34
N LYS A 124 -6.98 2.49 3.54
CA LYS A 124 -7.22 3.91 3.22
C LYS A 124 -7.57 4.10 1.74
N THR A 125 -6.87 3.40 0.85
CA THR A 125 -7.12 3.45 -0.59
C THR A 125 -8.46 2.79 -0.95
N VAL A 126 -8.74 1.62 -0.38
CA VAL A 126 -10.03 0.93 -0.56
C VAL A 126 -11.19 1.82 -0.13
N ARG A 127 -11.09 2.49 1.02
CA ARG A 127 -12.11 3.41 1.52
C ARG A 127 -12.33 4.58 0.57
N ALA A 128 -11.24 5.15 0.04
CA ALA A 128 -11.33 6.23 -0.95
C ALA A 128 -12.02 5.77 -2.25
N MET A 129 -11.76 4.54 -2.69
CA MET A 129 -12.46 3.94 -3.85
C MET A 129 -13.94 3.74 -3.57
N ALA A 130 -14.29 3.17 -2.42
CA ALA A 130 -15.67 2.91 -2.04
C ALA A 130 -16.51 4.20 -1.94
N THR A 131 -15.88 5.31 -1.55
CA THR A 131 -16.53 6.63 -1.45
C THR A 131 -16.45 7.44 -2.76
N HIS A 132 -15.92 6.87 -3.85
CA HIS A 132 -15.69 7.57 -5.12
C HIS A 132 -14.86 8.86 -4.98
N GLN A 133 -14.02 8.96 -3.94
CA GLN A 133 -13.16 10.14 -3.68
C GLN A 133 -11.81 10.06 -4.39
N ILE A 134 -11.56 8.98 -5.13
CA ILE A 134 -10.35 8.83 -5.94
C ILE A 134 -10.43 9.74 -7.14
N GLY A 135 -9.39 10.55 -7.36
CA GLY A 135 -9.35 11.45 -8.52
C GLY A 135 -9.97 12.82 -8.27
N HIS A 136 -10.89 12.96 -7.31
CA HIS A 136 -11.51 14.24 -6.99
C HIS A 136 -10.54 15.17 -6.26
N THR A 137 -10.15 16.25 -6.94
CA THR A 137 -9.60 17.45 -6.31
C THR A 137 -10.78 18.27 -5.80
N MET A 138 -10.77 18.68 -4.53
CA MET A 138 -11.72 19.69 -4.05
C MET A 138 -11.43 20.98 -4.81
N ASP A 139 -12.16 21.26 -5.88
CA ASP A 139 -12.02 22.51 -6.62
C ASP A 139 -12.80 23.58 -5.85
N VAL A 140 -12.13 24.70 -5.56
CA VAL A 140 -12.66 25.76 -4.69
C VAL A 140 -13.68 26.55 -5.51
N GLY A 141 -14.93 26.09 -5.54
CA GLY A 141 -16.04 26.68 -6.30
C GLY A 141 -17.20 25.72 -6.63
N GLU A 142 -17.09 24.42 -6.33
CA GLU A 142 -18.13 23.40 -6.64
C GLU A 142 -19.46 23.61 -5.88
N PHE A 143 -19.47 24.46 -4.85
CA PHE A 143 -20.68 24.79 -4.07
C PHE A 143 -21.35 26.10 -4.48
N ASP A 144 -20.80 26.82 -5.46
CA ASP A 144 -21.27 28.16 -5.84
C ASP A 144 -22.10 28.21 -7.14
N THR A 145 -22.40 27.07 -7.78
CA THR A 145 -23.33 27.06 -8.94
C THR A 145 -24.78 27.04 -8.46
N PRO A 146 -25.57 28.11 -8.67
CA PRO A 146 -27.02 28.04 -8.52
C PRO A 146 -27.54 27.06 -9.59
N GLU A 147 -28.38 26.13 -9.17
CA GLU A 147 -29.10 25.22 -10.07
C GLU A 147 -29.86 26.07 -11.10
N GLU A 148 -29.43 26.04 -12.37
CA GLU A 148 -30.13 26.72 -13.46
C GLU A 148 -31.55 26.17 -13.57
N GLU A 149 -32.50 27.08 -13.40
CA GLU A 149 -33.93 26.87 -13.52
C GLU A 149 -34.28 26.11 -14.80
N LYS A 150 -35.10 25.07 -14.64
CA LYS A 150 -35.85 24.48 -15.74
C LYS A 150 -36.75 25.56 -16.35
N GLN A 151 -36.37 26.07 -17.52
CA GLN A 151 -37.34 26.68 -18.44
C GLN A 151 -38.02 25.55 -19.20
N ASP A 152 -39.11 25.06 -18.61
CA ASP A 152 -40.22 24.53 -19.38
C ASP A 152 -40.96 25.76 -19.96
N ASP A 153 -40.77 26.03 -21.25
CA ASP A 153 -41.66 26.91 -22.01
C ASP A 153 -42.23 26.14 -23.21
N GLU A 154 -43.55 26.27 -23.33
CA GLU A 154 -44.54 25.56 -24.17
C GLU A 154 -44.27 25.48 -25.68
#